data_AF-A0A1H9PCR2-F1
#
_entry.id   AF-A0A1H9PCR2-F1
#
_cell.length_a   1.000
_cell.length_b   1.000
_cell.length_c   1.000
_cell.angle_alpha   90.00
_cell.angle_beta   90.00
_cell.angle_gamma   90.00
#
_symmetry.space_group_name_H-M   'P 1'
#
loop_
_entity.id
_entity.type
_entity.pdbx_description
1 polymer ?
#
loop_
_entity_poly.entity_id
_entity_poly.type
_entity_poly.pdbx_seq_one_letter_code
_entity_poly.pdbx_strand_id
1 'polypeptide(L)'
;MTEEAYRRYAIAANQTTTNLAKFRAIVKKYPHKPAEEILQDLIASLFNLAIELVTSSPTDPRTLTRAVQDFRDENPVFAIESGLAALKWLSLGHGYEIKSADVLSAYSAVMDDGLHLDSESTNYGMIAMRWVVYLFFIRYLILVGKCRRCYLS
;
A
#
# COMPACT_ATOMS: atom_id res chain seq x y z
N MET A 1 20.71 4.49 27.59
CA MET A 1 21.58 4.53 26.37
C MET A 1 21.28 3.36 25.41
N THR A 2 21.08 2.14 25.90
CA THR A 2 20.78 0.96 25.06
C THR A 2 19.44 1.06 24.30
N GLU A 3 18.43 1.62 24.94
CA GLU A 3 17.09 1.84 24.36
C GLU A 3 17.11 2.73 23.11
N GLU A 4 17.79 3.88 23.20
CA GLU A 4 17.90 4.81 22.07
C GLU A 4 18.67 4.20 20.89
N ALA A 5 19.72 3.43 21.19
CA ALA A 5 20.48 2.72 20.18
C ALA A 5 19.65 1.62 19.49
N TYR A 6 18.75 0.96 20.22
CA TYR A 6 17.81 0.00 19.66
C TYR A 6 16.86 0.67 18.67
N ARG A 7 16.16 1.72 19.09
CA ARG A 7 15.17 2.44 18.27
C ARG A 7 15.73 2.95 16.95
N ARG A 8 16.96 3.47 16.95
CA ARG A 8 17.57 4.05 15.74
C ARG A 8 18.19 3.03 14.80
N TYR A 9 18.77 1.95 15.31
CA TYR A 9 19.69 1.13 14.52
C TYR A 9 19.39 -0.36 14.48
N ALA A 10 18.53 -0.91 15.34
CA ALA A 10 18.34 -2.37 15.44
C ALA A 10 17.89 -3.00 14.12
N ILE A 11 16.93 -2.37 13.43
CA ILE A 11 16.35 -2.88 12.18
C ILE A 11 17.26 -2.58 10.98
N ALA A 12 17.79 -1.35 10.92
CA ALA A 12 18.66 -0.89 9.83
C ALA A 12 19.97 -1.69 9.73
N ALA A 13 20.58 -2.03 10.86
CA ALA A 13 21.86 -2.76 10.89
C ALA A 13 21.79 -4.21 10.36
N ASN A 14 20.58 -4.75 10.16
CA ASN A 14 20.39 -6.17 9.84
C ASN A 14 19.65 -6.40 8.51
N GLN A 15 19.54 -5.38 7.64
CA GLN A 15 18.70 -5.38 6.42
C GLN A 15 19.04 -6.48 5.39
N THR A 16 20.26 -7.01 5.39
CA THR A 16 20.74 -8.00 4.41
C THR A 16 20.48 -9.46 4.78
N THR A 17 19.93 -9.73 5.96
CA THR A 17 19.69 -11.10 6.46
C THR A 17 18.21 -11.48 6.41
N THR A 18 17.90 -12.78 6.38
CA THR A 18 16.52 -13.28 6.48
C THR A 18 15.83 -12.80 7.76
N ASN A 19 14.50 -12.65 7.73
CA ASN A 19 13.73 -12.11 8.87
C ASN A 19 13.96 -12.88 10.18
N LEU A 20 14.07 -14.20 10.12
CA LEU A 20 14.35 -15.04 11.28
C LEU A 20 15.80 -14.88 11.79
N ALA A 21 16.77 -14.70 10.89
CA ALA A 21 18.15 -14.40 11.28
C ALA A 21 18.26 -13.00 11.91
N LYS A 22 17.60 -11.99 11.33
CA LYS A 22 17.49 -10.63 11.87
C LYS A 22 16.88 -10.63 13.26
N PHE A 23 15.75 -11.30 13.45
CA PHE A 23 15.08 -11.42 14.76
C PHE A 23 16.02 -12.04 15.81
N ARG A 24 16.62 -13.19 15.50
CA ARG A 24 17.56 -13.87 16.41
C ARG A 24 18.78 -12.99 16.74
N ALA A 25 19.29 -12.24 15.77
CA ALA A 25 20.40 -11.32 15.97
C ALA A 25 20.04 -10.16 16.90
N ILE A 26 18.85 -9.58 16.75
CA ILE A 26 18.36 -8.48 17.59
C ILE A 26 18.12 -8.97 19.02
N VAL A 27 17.44 -10.11 19.20
CA VAL A 27 17.23 -10.73 20.52
C VAL A 27 18.56 -10.98 21.24
N LYS A 28 19.57 -11.49 20.52
CA LYS A 28 20.91 -11.71 21.08
C LYS A 28 21.60 -10.41 21.48
N LYS A 29 21.45 -9.33 20.70
CA LYS A 29 22.09 -8.02 20.93
C LYS A 29 21.41 -7.22 22.03
N TYR A 30 20.11 -7.42 22.25
CA TYR A 30 19.30 -6.71 23.24
C TYR A 30 18.50 -7.71 24.10
N PRO A 31 19.16 -8.50 24.97
CA PRO A 31 18.49 -9.54 25.77
C PRO A 31 17.55 -8.99 26.85
N HIS A 32 17.60 -7.69 27.12
CA HIS A 32 16.73 -6.99 28.09
C HIS A 32 15.41 -6.50 27.46
N LYS A 33 15.27 -6.57 26.13
CA LYS A 33 14.02 -6.27 25.42
C LYS A 33 13.16 -7.53 25.35
N PRO A 34 11.84 -7.43 25.61
CA PRO A 34 10.94 -8.55 25.41
C PRO A 34 10.93 -8.95 23.93
N ALA A 35 11.00 -10.25 23.67
CA ALA A 35 11.06 -10.79 22.31
C ALA A 35 9.81 -10.44 21.48
N GLU A 36 8.66 -10.29 22.14
CA GLU A 36 7.40 -9.87 21.51
C GLU A 36 7.48 -8.45 20.94
N GLU A 37 8.02 -7.48 21.68
CA GLU A 37 8.19 -6.10 21.22
C GLU A 37 9.13 -6.05 20.01
N ILE A 38 10.23 -6.80 20.05
CA ILE A 38 11.15 -6.93 18.92
C ILE A 38 10.45 -7.48 17.68
N LEU A 39 9.57 -8.47 17.86
CA LEU A 39 8.84 -9.07 16.76
C LEU A 39 7.82 -8.10 16.16
N GLN A 40 7.08 -7.38 17.00
CA GLN A 40 6.11 -6.36 16.58
C GLN A 40 6.79 -5.23 15.80
N ASP A 41 7.92 -4.71 16.29
CA ASP A 41 8.71 -3.68 15.61
C ASP A 41 9.20 -4.15 14.24
N LEU A 42 9.66 -5.42 14.16
CA LEU A 42 10.12 -5.99 12.91
C LEU A 42 8.98 -6.11 11.90
N ILE A 43 7.81 -6.58 12.32
CA ILE A 43 6.61 -6.68 11.48
C ILE A 43 6.20 -5.30 10.97
N ALA A 44 6.13 -4.30 11.85
CA ALA A 44 5.80 -2.92 11.46
C ALA A 44 6.77 -2.38 10.39
N SER A 45 8.08 -2.66 10.54
CA SER A 45 9.08 -2.23 9.54
C SER A 45 8.91 -2.90 8.17
N LEU A 46 8.42 -4.13 8.12
CA LEU A 46 8.16 -4.85 6.86
C LEU A 46 6.95 -4.27 6.13
N PHE A 47 5.88 -3.91 6.85
CA PHE A 47 4.73 -3.24 6.25
C PHE A 47 5.09 -1.88 5.69
N ASN A 48 5.90 -1.09 6.41
CA ASN A 48 6.38 0.20 5.90
C ASN A 48 7.21 0.04 4.61
N LEU A 49 8.11 -0.95 4.58
CA LEU A 49 8.88 -1.26 3.37
C LEU A 49 7.97 -1.73 2.23
N ALA A 50 6.95 -2.53 2.53
CA ALA A 50 6.00 -2.97 1.51
C ALA A 50 5.22 -1.79 0.91
N ILE A 51 4.77 -0.83 1.72
CA ILE A 51 4.13 0.42 1.26
C ILE A 51 5.04 1.18 0.30
N GLU A 52 6.32 1.36 0.68
CA GLU A 52 7.31 2.01 -0.17
C GLU A 52 7.49 1.29 -1.52
N LEU A 53 7.56 -0.05 -1.50
CA LEU A 53 7.73 -0.85 -2.71
C LEU A 53 6.51 -0.81 -3.63
N VAL A 54 5.30 -0.98 -3.09
CA VAL A 54 4.06 -0.98 -3.90
C VAL A 54 3.75 0.40 -4.46
N THR A 55 4.21 1.48 -3.82
CA THR A 55 4.06 2.84 -4.35
C THR A 55 5.11 3.17 -5.42
N SER A 56 6.29 2.55 -5.35
CA SER A 56 7.43 2.85 -6.24
C SER A 56 7.56 1.93 -7.45
N SER A 57 7.07 0.68 -7.35
CA SER A 57 7.26 -0.35 -8.38
C SER A 57 5.93 -0.94 -8.89
N PRO A 58 5.81 -1.21 -10.20
CA PRO A 58 4.56 -1.70 -10.78
C PRO A 58 4.24 -3.10 -10.25
N THR A 59 3.05 -3.24 -9.66
CA THR A 59 2.52 -4.50 -9.11
C THR A 59 1.13 -4.76 -9.70
N ASP A 60 0.71 -6.02 -9.83
CA ASP A 60 -0.64 -6.35 -10.30
C ASP A 60 -1.69 -5.73 -9.35
N PRO A 61 -2.57 -4.83 -9.83
CA PRO A 61 -3.58 -4.20 -8.99
C PRO A 61 -4.48 -5.20 -8.25
N ARG A 62 -4.77 -6.37 -8.83
CA ARG A 62 -5.60 -7.39 -8.16
C ARG A 62 -4.93 -8.00 -6.94
N THR A 63 -3.60 -8.09 -6.97
CA THR A 63 -2.82 -8.53 -5.79
C THR A 63 -2.96 -7.51 -4.66
N LEU A 64 -2.94 -6.22 -5.00
CA LEU A 64 -3.10 -5.14 -4.03
C LEU A 64 -4.54 -5.06 -3.48
N THR A 65 -5.56 -5.25 -4.33
CA THR A 65 -6.96 -5.34 -3.88
C THR A 65 -7.19 -6.53 -2.95
N ARG A 66 -6.54 -7.67 -3.22
CA ARG A 66 -6.56 -8.81 -2.30
C ARG A 66 -5.86 -8.49 -0.98
N ALA A 67 -4.70 -7.83 -1.02
CA ALA A 67 -4.00 -7.42 0.18
C ALA A 67 -4.83 -6.50 1.08
N VAL A 68 -5.67 -5.63 0.49
CA VAL A 68 -6.61 -4.80 1.25
C VAL A 68 -7.55 -5.69 2.09
N GLN A 69 -8.12 -6.73 1.50
CA GLN A 69 -9.04 -7.64 2.19
C GLN A 69 -8.32 -8.51 3.23
N ASP A 70 -7.14 -9.03 2.88
CA ASP A 70 -6.36 -9.91 3.76
C ASP A 70 -5.86 -9.17 5.02
N PHE A 71 -5.61 -7.87 4.94
CA PHE A 71 -5.02 -7.08 6.04
C PHE A 71 -5.92 -5.99 6.62
N ARG A 72 -7.20 -5.95 6.24
CA ARG A 72 -8.18 -4.96 6.71
C ARG A 72 -8.23 -4.85 8.24
N ASP A 73 -8.30 -6.00 8.92
CA ASP A 73 -8.42 -6.06 10.38
C ASP A 73 -7.05 -6.02 11.09
N GLU A 74 -6.02 -6.60 10.47
CA GLU A 74 -4.68 -6.72 11.07
C GLU A 74 -3.85 -5.43 10.95
N ASN A 75 -3.91 -4.76 9.80
CA ASN A 75 -3.18 -3.53 9.55
C ASN A 75 -3.93 -2.64 8.53
N PRO A 76 -4.87 -1.81 9.01
CA PRO A 76 -5.72 -1.01 8.14
C PRO A 76 -4.94 0.07 7.38
N VAL A 77 -3.81 0.55 7.93
CA VAL A 77 -2.94 1.52 7.23
C VAL A 77 -2.32 0.88 5.99
N PHE A 78 -1.77 -0.33 6.13
CA PHE A 78 -1.22 -1.07 4.99
C PHE A 78 -2.28 -1.42 3.95
N ALA A 79 -3.48 -1.79 4.40
CA ALA A 79 -4.61 -2.11 3.53
C ALA A 79 -5.00 -0.89 2.65
N ILE A 80 -5.20 0.28 3.24
CA ILE A 80 -5.56 1.50 2.50
C ILE A 80 -4.46 1.89 1.51
N GLU A 81 -3.19 1.91 1.93
CA GLU A 81 -2.07 2.27 1.06
C GLU A 81 -1.94 1.31 -0.13
N SER A 82 -2.15 0.01 0.11
CA SER A 82 -2.20 -1.00 -0.96
C SER A 82 -3.34 -0.74 -1.94
N GLY A 83 -4.53 -0.40 -1.44
CA GLY A 83 -5.69 -0.07 -2.28
C GLY A 83 -5.51 1.21 -3.10
N LEU A 84 -4.89 2.25 -2.51
CA LEU A 84 -4.53 3.48 -3.22
C LEU A 84 -3.47 3.21 -4.30
N ALA A 85 -2.46 2.38 -3.99
CA ALA A 85 -1.50 1.93 -4.97
C ALA A 85 -2.17 1.13 -6.10
N ALA A 86 -3.17 0.29 -5.81
CA ALA A 86 -3.95 -0.44 -6.81
C ALA A 86 -4.63 0.54 -7.79
N LEU A 87 -5.32 1.56 -7.26
CA LEU A 87 -5.98 2.60 -8.06
C LEU A 87 -4.96 3.38 -8.90
N LYS A 88 -3.79 3.73 -8.33
CA LYS A 88 -2.69 4.36 -9.06
C LYS A 88 -2.25 3.50 -10.24
N TRP A 89 -1.96 2.21 -10.03
CA TRP A 89 -1.47 1.32 -11.08
C TRP A 89 -2.53 1.06 -12.16
N LEU A 90 -3.80 0.92 -11.78
CA LEU A 90 -4.93 0.85 -12.71
C LEU A 90 -5.01 2.12 -13.58
N SER A 91 -4.86 3.31 -12.98
CA SER A 91 -4.90 4.58 -13.71
C SER A 91 -3.75 4.76 -14.71
N LEU A 92 -2.60 4.16 -14.41
CA LEU A 92 -1.42 4.10 -15.27
C LEU A 92 -1.55 3.03 -16.37
N GLY A 93 -2.58 2.18 -16.30
CA GLY A 93 -2.84 1.13 -17.29
C GLY A 93 -2.08 -0.18 -17.03
N HIS A 94 -1.64 -0.41 -15.79
CA HIS A 94 -1.04 -1.69 -15.39
C HIS A 94 -2.10 -2.73 -15.02
N GLY A 95 -1.77 -4.00 -15.26
CA GLY A 95 -2.63 -5.15 -15.00
C GLY A 95 -3.03 -5.88 -16.30
N TYR A 96 -2.99 -7.21 -16.26
CA TYR A 96 -3.40 -8.05 -17.39
C TYR A 96 -4.92 -8.28 -17.35
N GLU A 97 -5.63 -7.98 -18.44
CA GLU A 97 -7.09 -8.13 -18.55
C GLU A 97 -7.90 -7.39 -17.48
N ILE A 98 -7.63 -6.10 -17.29
CA ILE A 98 -8.39 -5.25 -16.35
C ILE A 98 -9.82 -4.99 -16.87
N LYS A 99 -10.81 -5.29 -16.03
CA LYS A 99 -12.24 -4.98 -16.24
C LYS A 99 -12.66 -3.76 -15.40
N SER A 100 -13.80 -3.16 -15.75
CA SER A 100 -14.43 -2.12 -14.94
C SER A 100 -14.75 -2.60 -13.51
N ALA A 101 -15.04 -3.89 -13.36
CA ALA A 101 -15.27 -4.52 -12.05
C ALA A 101 -14.03 -4.47 -11.13
N ASP A 102 -12.82 -4.58 -11.69
CA ASP A 102 -11.58 -4.54 -10.89
C ASP A 102 -11.34 -3.13 -10.32
N VAL A 103 -11.63 -2.10 -11.12
CA VAL A 103 -11.56 -0.69 -10.67
C VAL A 103 -12.56 -0.41 -9.57
N LEU A 104 -13.81 -0.89 -9.74
CA LEU A 104 -14.85 -0.73 -8.73
C LEU A 104 -14.50 -1.48 -7.44
N SER A 105 -13.96 -2.71 -7.56
CA SER A 105 -13.54 -3.50 -6.41
C SER A 105 -12.41 -2.85 -5.63
N ALA A 106 -11.43 -2.25 -6.31
CA ALA A 106 -10.35 -1.52 -5.66
C ALA A 106 -10.87 -0.26 -4.95
N TYR A 107 -11.80 0.47 -5.59
CA TYR A 107 -12.41 1.65 -5.01
C TYR A 107 -13.27 1.33 -3.78
N SER A 108 -14.16 0.33 -3.87
CA SER A 108 -15.00 -0.08 -2.74
C SER A 108 -14.16 -0.57 -1.57
N ALA A 109 -13.11 -1.34 -1.84
CA ALA A 109 -12.22 -1.84 -0.79
C ALA A 109 -11.58 -0.68 0.01
N VAL A 110 -11.09 0.37 -0.68
CA VAL A 110 -10.53 1.56 -0.01
C VAL A 110 -11.59 2.37 0.73
N MET A 111 -12.80 2.51 0.19
CA MET A 111 -13.86 3.32 0.80
C MET A 111 -14.47 2.64 2.03
N ASP A 112 -14.62 1.32 2.01
CA ASP A 112 -15.06 0.55 3.17
C ASP A 112 -14.05 0.65 4.32
N ASP A 113 -12.75 0.68 3.99
CA ASP A 113 -11.67 0.72 4.99
C ASP A 113 -11.34 2.12 5.48
N GLY A 114 -11.44 3.11 4.60
CA GLY A 114 -11.30 4.52 4.96
C GLY A 114 -12.39 5.01 5.91
N LEU A 115 -13.54 4.34 5.97
CA LEU A 115 -14.61 4.65 6.92
C LEU A 115 -14.25 4.27 8.38
N HIS A 116 -13.26 3.39 8.57
CA HIS A 116 -12.83 2.92 9.89
C HIS A 116 -11.61 3.67 10.45
N LEU A 117 -10.93 4.49 9.64
CA LEU A 117 -9.77 5.28 10.06
C LEU A 117 -10.07 6.78 9.99
N ASP A 118 -10.51 7.35 11.10
CA ASP A 118 -10.55 8.80 11.29
C ASP A 118 -9.13 9.35 11.57
N SER A 119 -8.68 10.20 10.64
CA SER A 119 -7.64 11.24 10.77
C SER A 119 -6.14 10.91 10.59
N GLU A 120 -5.49 11.80 9.82
CA GLU A 120 -4.05 12.07 9.60
C GLU A 120 -3.28 11.40 8.43
N SER A 121 -3.54 10.16 8.02
CA SER A 121 -2.82 9.55 6.88
C SER A 121 -3.33 10.02 5.49
N THR A 122 -4.55 10.56 5.42
CA THR A 122 -5.23 11.00 4.18
C THR A 122 -4.55 12.16 3.45
N ASN A 123 -3.59 12.86 4.05
CA ASN A 123 -3.00 14.08 3.46
C ASN A 123 -2.16 13.79 2.19
N TYR A 124 -1.41 12.68 2.17
CA TYR A 124 -0.60 12.32 0.99
C TYR A 124 -1.41 11.65 -0.13
N GLY A 125 -2.40 10.82 0.23
CA GLY A 125 -3.31 10.18 -0.72
C GLY A 125 -4.25 11.15 -1.45
N MET A 126 -4.71 12.21 -0.77
CA MET A 126 -5.67 13.16 -1.34
C MET A 126 -5.04 14.11 -2.38
N ILE A 127 -3.75 14.44 -2.23
CA ILE A 127 -2.99 15.23 -3.23
C ILE A 127 -2.77 14.39 -4.51
N ALA A 128 -2.49 13.09 -4.37
CA ALA A 128 -2.33 12.18 -5.50
C ALA A 128 -3.68 11.85 -6.18
N MET A 129 -4.76 11.63 -5.41
CA MET A 129 -6.10 11.38 -5.92
C MET A 129 -6.64 12.53 -6.75
N ARG A 130 -6.34 13.79 -6.40
CA ARG A 130 -6.82 14.95 -7.17
C ARG A 130 -6.26 14.98 -8.58
N TRP A 131 -5.06 14.45 -8.81
CA TRP A 131 -4.46 14.30 -10.15
C TRP A 131 -4.92 13.03 -10.86
N VAL A 132 -5.04 11.91 -10.14
CA VAL A 132 -5.48 10.63 -10.73
C VAL A 132 -6.93 10.71 -11.19
N VAL A 133 -7.84 11.29 -10.41
CA VAL A 133 -9.24 11.51 -10.83
C VAL A 133 -9.30 12.50 -11.99
N TYR A 134 -8.49 13.57 -11.99
CA TYR A 134 -8.45 14.52 -13.11
C TYR A 134 -7.94 13.88 -14.42
N LEU A 135 -6.87 13.09 -14.34
CA LEU A 135 -6.30 12.37 -15.48
C LEU A 135 -7.23 11.25 -15.96
N PHE A 136 -7.91 10.55 -15.04
CA PHE A 136 -8.93 9.57 -15.39
C PHE A 136 -10.15 10.24 -16.04
N PHE A 137 -10.61 11.39 -15.54
CA PHE A 137 -11.72 12.14 -16.13
C PHE A 137 -11.36 12.68 -17.52
N ILE A 138 -10.15 13.21 -17.70
CA ILE A 138 -9.65 13.68 -19.00
C ILE A 138 -9.48 12.50 -19.98
N ARG A 139 -8.86 11.39 -19.55
CA ARG A 139 -8.63 10.22 -20.42
C ARG A 139 -9.91 9.45 -20.72
N TYR A 140 -10.85 9.39 -19.77
CA TYR A 140 -12.20 8.85 -19.95
C TYR A 140 -13.04 9.75 -20.87
N LEU A 141 -12.99 11.07 -20.73
CA LEU A 141 -13.59 12.02 -21.70
C LEU A 141 -13.00 11.89 -23.10
N ILE A 142 -11.70 11.63 -23.23
CA ILE A 142 -11.05 11.39 -24.53
C ILE A 142 -11.48 10.04 -25.13
N LEU A 143 -11.61 8.98 -24.31
CA LEU A 143 -12.08 7.66 -24.77
C LEU A 143 -13.57 7.68 -25.15
N VAL A 144 -14.42 8.28 -24.31
CA VAL A 144 -15.88 8.38 -24.53
C VAL A 144 -16.21 9.43 -25.61
N GLY A 145 -15.40 10.48 -25.74
CA GLY A 145 -15.52 11.50 -26.78
C GLY A 145 -15.22 10.98 -28.19
N LYS A 146 -14.36 9.96 -28.34
CA LYS A 146 -14.16 9.26 -29.63
C LYS A 146 -15.31 8.32 -30.00
N CYS A 147 -16.07 7.81 -29.04
CA CYS A 147 -17.22 6.93 -29.31
C CYS A 147 -18.45 7.65 -29.89
N ARG A 148 -18.64 8.96 -29.67
CA ARG A 148 -19.82 9.68 -30.23
C ARG A 148 -19.77 9.92 -31.74
N ARG A 149 -18.65 9.66 -32.42
CA ARG A 149 -18.55 9.78 -33.89
C ARG A 149 -18.96 8.51 -34.66
N CYS A 150 -19.22 7.39 -33.96
CA CYS A 150 -19.51 6.09 -34.61
C CYS A 150 -20.96 5.62 -34.47
N TYR A 151 -21.86 6.42 -33.88
CA TYR A 151 -23.28 6.03 -33.68
C TYR A 151 -24.26 6.92 -34.46
N LEU A 152 -23.87 7.38 -35.65
CA LEU A 152 -24.75 7.99 -36.65
C LEU A 152 -24.16 7.73 -38.06
N SER A 153 -24.29 6.49 -38.53
CA SER A 153 -24.29 6.09 -39.94
C SER A 153 -25.10 4.81 -40.08
#